data_AF-A0A923DJS7-F1
#
_entry.id   AF-A0A923DJS7-F1
#
_cell.length_a   1.000
_cell.length_b   1.000
_cell.length_c   1.000
_cell.angle_alpha   90.00
_cell.angle_beta   90.00
_cell.angle_gamma   90.00
#
_symmetry.space_group_name_H-M   'P 1'
#
loop_
_entity.id
_entity.type
_entity.pdbx_description
1 polymer ?
#
loop_
_entity_poly.entity_id
_entity_poly.type
_entity_poly.pdbx_seq_one_letter_code
_entity_poly.pdbx_strand_id
1 'polypeptide(L)'
;NFGVLADLSHFALLRTTPEEAIPLVKKYPMHFHIGSAAFRDKRHPGYGDLQPRFGMPGGEVDTPEVRNYFRLLLDLKLLNPEKRPVLSAEVRPLLAEETSEVVIANTKRVIKEAWAMV
;
A
#
# COMPACT_ATOMS: atom_id res chain seq x y z
N ASN A 1 5.04 8.56 -23.81
CA ASN A 1 5.66 8.08 -22.56
C ASN A 1 4.61 7.36 -21.74
N PHE A 2 4.85 6.09 -21.41
CA PHE A 2 3.95 5.22 -20.63
C PHE A 2 4.68 4.75 -19.37
N GLY A 3 3.97 4.67 -18.24
CA GLY A 3 4.49 4.22 -16.95
C GLY A 3 3.42 3.51 -16.15
N VAL A 4 3.82 2.86 -15.06
CA VAL A 4 2.93 2.06 -14.21
C VAL A 4 2.96 2.58 -12.78
N LEU A 5 1.80 2.72 -12.17
CA LEU A 5 1.67 2.98 -10.74
C LEU A 5 1.34 1.65 -10.06
N ALA A 6 2.20 1.19 -9.15
CA ALA A 6 1.95 -0.01 -8.36
C ALA A 6 1.46 0.41 -6.96
N ASP A 7 0.17 0.19 -6.72
CA ASP A 7 -0.48 0.46 -5.43
C ASP A 7 -0.65 -0.85 -4.65
N LEU A 8 -0.16 -0.86 -3.40
CA LEU A 8 -0.22 -2.03 -2.52
C LEU A 8 -1.66 -2.52 -2.26
N SER A 9 -2.64 -1.62 -2.19
CA SER A 9 -4.04 -1.95 -1.91
C SER A 9 -4.70 -2.82 -2.98
N HIS A 10 -4.25 -2.69 -4.24
CA HIS A 10 -4.92 -3.30 -5.39
C HIS A 10 -4.55 -4.77 -5.60
N PHE A 11 -3.40 -5.23 -5.09
CA PHE A 11 -2.95 -6.61 -5.31
C PHE A 11 -3.96 -7.64 -4.78
N ALA A 12 -4.52 -7.41 -3.58
CA ALA A 12 -5.56 -8.28 -3.02
C ALA A 12 -6.85 -8.28 -3.87
N LEU A 13 -7.26 -7.11 -4.38
CA LEU A 13 -8.43 -6.99 -5.27
C LEU A 13 -8.23 -7.73 -6.60
N LEU A 14 -6.99 -7.74 -7.10
CA LEU A 14 -6.57 -8.44 -8.32
C LEU A 14 -6.24 -9.92 -8.08
N ARG A 15 -6.30 -10.40 -6.83
CA ARG A 15 -5.96 -11.77 -6.43
C ARG A 15 -4.55 -12.18 -6.82
N THR A 16 -3.60 -11.27 -6.63
CA THR A 16 -2.16 -11.49 -6.86
C THR A 16 -1.36 -10.87 -5.71
N THR A 17 -0.04 -11.06 -5.72
CA THR A 17 0.86 -10.40 -4.76
C THR A 17 1.83 -9.43 -5.46
N PRO A 18 2.40 -8.45 -4.72
CA PRO A 18 3.45 -7.60 -5.25
C PRO A 18 4.62 -8.38 -5.87
N GLU A 19 5.02 -9.48 -5.24
CA GLU A 19 6.14 -10.34 -5.65
C GLU A 19 5.90 -11.01 -7.00
N GLU A 20 4.64 -11.37 -7.29
CA GLU A 20 4.26 -11.95 -8.58
C GLU A 20 4.18 -10.89 -9.68
N ALA A 21 3.55 -9.76 -9.38
CA ALA A 21 3.14 -8.79 -10.40
C ALA A 21 4.21 -7.73 -10.73
N ILE A 22 4.94 -7.19 -9.75
CA ILE A 22 5.93 -6.12 -9.99
C ILE A 22 7.03 -6.56 -10.97
N PRO A 23 7.62 -7.77 -10.86
CA PRO A 23 8.65 -8.20 -11.80
C PRO A 23 8.21 -8.21 -13.28
N LEU A 24 6.91 -8.37 -13.55
CA LEU A 24 6.36 -8.39 -14.90
C LEU A 24 6.33 -7.00 -15.55
N VAL A 25 6.24 -5.94 -14.72
CA VAL A 25 6.06 -4.55 -15.19
C VAL A 25 7.25 -3.64 -14.89
N LYS A 26 8.26 -4.09 -14.11
CA LYS A 26 9.42 -3.27 -13.70
C LYS A 26 10.30 -2.72 -14.82
N LYS A 27 10.10 -3.17 -16.07
CA LYS A 27 10.76 -2.61 -17.26
C LYS A 27 10.23 -1.22 -17.66
N TYR A 28 9.05 -0.83 -17.17
CA TYR A 28 8.47 0.49 -17.40
C TYR A 28 8.86 1.45 -16.26
N PRO A 29 8.86 2.77 -16.49
CA PRO A 29 8.92 3.75 -15.39
C PRO A 29 7.81 3.48 -14.37
N MET A 30 8.16 3.42 -13.08
CA MET A 30 7.23 3.07 -12.02
C MET A 30 7.08 4.18 -10.98
N HIS A 31 5.86 4.30 -10.45
CA HIS A 31 5.51 5.02 -9.23
C HIS A 31 4.90 4.04 -8.23
N PHE A 32 4.99 4.34 -6.94
CA PHE A 32 4.57 3.42 -5.89
C PHE A 32 3.61 4.11 -4.93
N HIS A 33 2.49 3.45 -4.68
CA HIS A 33 1.56 3.82 -3.62
C HIS A 33 1.48 2.71 -2.58
N ILE A 34 1.17 3.12 -1.35
CA ILE A 34 0.67 2.23 -0.31
C ILE A 34 -0.75 2.65 0.07
N GLY A 35 -1.59 1.66 0.33
CA GLY A 35 -2.97 1.84 0.72
C GLY A 35 -3.49 0.52 1.23
N SER A 36 -4.76 0.48 1.60
CA SER A 36 -5.42 -0.75 2.02
C SER A 36 -6.74 -0.93 1.27
N ALA A 37 -7.32 -2.11 1.37
CA ALA A 37 -8.62 -2.45 0.83
C ALA A 37 -9.27 -3.47 1.77
N ALA A 38 -10.55 -3.78 1.58
CA ALA A 38 -11.17 -4.95 2.23
C ALA A 38 -11.77 -5.84 1.14
N PHE A 39 -11.34 -7.09 1.04
CA PHE A 39 -11.77 -7.98 -0.05
C PHE A 39 -12.29 -9.34 0.43
N ARG A 40 -11.93 -9.77 1.64
CA ARG A 40 -12.33 -11.09 2.18
C ARG A 40 -13.84 -11.29 2.34
N ASP A 41 -14.57 -10.30 2.86
CA ASP A 41 -16.03 -10.38 3.06
C ASP A 41 -16.76 -9.32 2.22
N LYS A 42 -17.58 -9.76 1.27
CA LYS A 42 -18.42 -8.90 0.42
C LYS A 42 -19.46 -8.08 1.19
N ARG A 43 -19.77 -8.48 2.42
CA ARG A 43 -20.72 -7.77 3.30
C ARG A 43 -20.00 -6.74 4.18
N HIS A 44 -18.67 -6.69 4.15
CA HIS A 44 -17.92 -5.70 4.91
C HIS A 44 -18.29 -4.29 4.43
N PRO A 45 -18.62 -3.34 5.32
CA PRO A 45 -18.97 -1.97 4.92
C PRO A 45 -17.87 -1.27 4.10
N GLY A 46 -16.62 -1.64 4.37
CA GLY A 46 -15.43 -1.19 3.65
C GLY A 46 -15.07 -2.02 2.41
N TYR A 47 -15.91 -2.94 1.93
CA TYR A 47 -15.56 -3.86 0.83
C TYR A 47 -15.20 -3.11 -0.47
N GLY A 48 -14.11 -3.54 -1.11
CA GLY A 48 -13.61 -3.00 -2.36
C GLY A 48 -12.46 -2.00 -2.18
N ASP A 49 -12.27 -1.19 -3.23
CA ASP A 49 -11.22 -0.18 -3.32
C ASP A 49 -11.67 1.12 -2.63
N LEU A 50 -11.77 1.07 -1.30
CA LEU A 50 -12.20 2.20 -0.49
C LEU A 50 -11.07 2.84 0.32
N GLN A 51 -9.83 2.35 0.19
CA GLN A 51 -8.63 2.96 0.78
C GLN A 51 -8.76 3.32 2.28
N PRO A 52 -9.21 2.39 3.15
CA PRO A 52 -9.29 2.63 4.59
C PRO A 52 -7.91 2.92 5.20
N ARG A 53 -7.91 3.39 6.44
CA ARG A 53 -6.70 3.35 7.26
C ARG A 53 -6.11 1.94 7.34
N PHE A 54 -4.81 1.87 7.54
CA PHE A 54 -4.11 0.61 7.77
C PHE A 54 -4.59 -0.06 9.07
N GLY A 55 -4.66 -1.40 9.05
CA GLY A 55 -5.12 -2.18 10.21
C GLY A 55 -6.60 -1.99 10.55
N MET A 56 -7.43 -1.55 9.59
CA MET A 56 -8.89 -1.63 9.76
C MET A 56 -9.30 -3.12 9.90
N PRO A 57 -10.17 -3.49 10.86
CA PRO A 57 -10.71 -4.85 10.93
C PRO A 57 -11.28 -5.28 9.56
N GLY A 58 -10.90 -6.47 9.09
CA GLY A 58 -11.30 -6.96 7.77
C GLY A 58 -10.54 -6.35 6.58
N GLY A 59 -9.62 -5.41 6.81
CA GLY A 59 -8.72 -4.87 5.82
C GLY A 59 -7.57 -5.82 5.46
N GLU A 60 -6.98 -5.60 4.28
CA GLU A 60 -5.93 -6.47 3.72
C GLU A 60 -4.51 -6.05 4.11
N VAL A 61 -4.31 -4.77 4.42
CA VAL A 61 -2.96 -4.19 4.61
C VAL A 61 -2.84 -3.50 5.97
N ASP A 62 -1.81 -3.90 6.71
CA ASP A 62 -1.26 -3.19 7.87
C ASP A 62 0.28 -3.14 7.74
N THR A 63 0.95 -2.83 8.84
CA THR A 63 2.41 -2.67 8.95
C THR A 63 3.21 -3.85 8.40
N PRO A 64 2.83 -5.13 8.60
CA PRO A 64 3.55 -6.26 8.03
C PRO A 64 3.61 -6.24 6.50
N GLU A 65 2.50 -5.94 5.85
CA GLU A 65 2.38 -5.91 4.39
C GLU A 65 3.14 -4.70 3.82
N VAL A 66 3.04 -3.53 4.46
CA VAL A 66 3.81 -2.34 4.06
C VAL A 66 5.32 -2.59 4.17
N ARG A 67 5.78 -3.24 5.25
CA ARG A 67 7.19 -3.64 5.41
C ARG A 67 7.63 -4.58 4.29
N ASN A 68 6.85 -5.62 4.00
CA ASN A 68 7.19 -6.58 2.96
C ASN A 68 7.25 -5.91 1.58
N TYR A 69 6.34 -4.96 1.33
CA TYR A 69 6.37 -4.15 0.11
C TYR A 69 7.63 -3.30 0.01
N PHE A 70 8.02 -2.59 1.08
CA PHE A 70 9.27 -1.84 1.12
C PHE A 70 10.49 -2.74 0.86
N ARG A 71 10.56 -3.90 1.52
CA ARG A 71 11.64 -4.89 1.30
C ARG A 71 11.73 -5.29 -0.17
N LEU A 72 10.60 -5.69 -0.77
CA LEU A 72 10.54 -6.08 -2.18
C LEU A 72 11.04 -4.96 -3.11
N LEU A 73 10.57 -3.72 -2.89
CA LEU A 73 10.99 -2.60 -3.72
C LEU A 73 12.48 -2.27 -3.56
N LEU A 74 13.05 -2.44 -2.37
CA LEU A 74 14.49 -2.30 -2.12
C LEU A 74 15.28 -3.43 -2.82
N ASP A 75 14.85 -4.68 -2.68
CA ASP A 75 15.51 -5.85 -3.26
C ASP A 75 15.54 -5.78 -4.80
N LEU A 76 14.47 -5.26 -5.40
CA LEU A 76 14.36 -5.01 -6.84
C LEU A 76 15.08 -3.72 -7.28
N LYS A 77 15.71 -2.98 -6.36
CA LYS A 77 16.35 -1.67 -6.58
C LYS A 77 15.41 -0.60 -7.15
N LEU A 78 14.10 -0.78 -6.93
CA LEU A 78 13.07 0.17 -7.33
C LEU A 78 12.99 1.36 -6.37
N LEU A 79 13.23 1.14 -5.08
CA LEU A 79 13.65 2.18 -4.13
C LEU A 79 15.17 2.11 -3.99
N ASN A 80 15.86 3.21 -4.26
CA ASN A 80 17.31 3.28 -4.10
C ASN A 80 17.77 4.72 -3.82
N PRO A 81 18.96 4.93 -3.22
CA PRO A 81 19.41 6.27 -2.82
C PRO A 81 19.84 7.16 -3.99
N GLU A 82 20.22 6.57 -5.13
CA GLU A 82 20.70 7.27 -6.34
C GLU A 82 19.54 7.92 -7.09
N LYS A 83 18.47 7.15 -7.29
CA LYS A 83 17.20 7.58 -7.86
C LYS A 83 16.13 7.35 -6.81
N ARG A 84 15.72 8.43 -6.14
CA ARG A 84 14.75 8.44 -5.05
C ARG A 84 13.33 8.66 -5.61
N PRO A 85 12.59 7.61 -6.01
CA PRO A 85 11.20 7.82 -6.40
C PRO A 85 10.37 8.23 -5.18
N VAL A 86 9.26 8.90 -5.46
CA VAL A 86 8.26 9.19 -4.42
C VAL A 86 7.41 7.95 -4.22
N LEU A 87 7.20 7.60 -2.95
CA LEU A 87 6.16 6.69 -2.51
C LEU A 87 5.09 7.50 -1.79
N SER A 88 3.85 7.41 -2.27
CA SER A 88 2.70 8.11 -1.70
C SER A 88 1.80 7.15 -0.95
N ALA A 89 0.98 7.67 -0.03
CA ALA A 89 -0.05 6.88 0.62
C ALA A 89 -1.44 7.34 0.16
N GLU A 90 -2.27 6.40 -0.26
CA GLU A 90 -3.68 6.64 -0.57
C GLU A 90 -4.53 6.10 0.58
N VAL A 91 -5.15 7.01 1.33
CA VAL A 91 -5.94 6.69 2.53
C VAL A 91 -7.07 7.70 2.70
N ARG A 92 -8.18 7.26 3.29
CA ARG A 92 -9.27 8.15 3.69
C ARG A 92 -10.00 7.65 4.95
N PRO A 93 -10.66 8.56 5.70
CA PRO A 93 -11.63 8.17 6.72
C PRO A 93 -12.79 7.41 6.07
N LEU A 94 -13.17 6.27 6.64
CA LEU A 94 -14.34 5.49 6.22
C LEU A 94 -15.39 5.36 7.31
N LEU A 95 -14.97 5.34 8.57
CA LEU A 95 -15.89 5.26 9.70
C LEU A 95 -16.29 6.66 10.16
N ALA A 96 -17.50 6.81 10.69
CA ALA A 96 -18.06 8.12 11.06
C ALA A 96 -17.23 8.82 12.16
N GLU A 97 -16.56 8.05 13.00
CA GLU A 97 -15.69 8.51 14.07
C GLU A 97 -14.25 8.86 13.62
N GLU A 98 -13.89 8.57 12.37
CA GLU A 98 -12.55 8.82 11.85
C GLU A 98 -12.42 10.25 11.32
N THR A 99 -11.31 10.91 11.68
CA THR A 99 -10.91 12.18 11.05
C THR A 99 -9.70 11.98 10.16
N SER A 100 -9.52 12.87 9.19
CA SER A 100 -8.36 12.87 8.30
C SER A 100 -7.04 12.93 9.07
N GLU A 101 -6.97 13.69 10.17
CA GLU A 101 -5.79 13.80 11.02
C GLU A 101 -5.41 12.47 11.66
N VAL A 102 -6.41 11.72 12.17
CA VAL A 102 -6.19 10.41 12.79
C VAL A 102 -5.73 9.39 11.75
N VAL A 103 -6.32 9.40 10.55
CA VAL A 103 -5.92 8.52 9.45
C VAL A 103 -4.49 8.85 8.98
N ILE A 104 -4.15 10.14 8.81
CA ILE A 104 -2.79 10.57 8.46
C ILE A 104 -1.79 10.19 9.55
N ALA A 105 -2.15 10.33 10.82
CA ALA A 105 -1.29 9.93 11.94
C ALA A 105 -1.06 8.41 11.96
N ASN A 106 -2.10 7.61 11.70
CA ASN A 106 -1.99 6.16 11.51
C ASN A 106 -1.04 5.83 10.36
N THR A 107 -1.24 6.41 9.17
CA THR A 107 -0.38 6.21 8.00
C THR A 107 1.08 6.52 8.29
N LYS A 108 1.37 7.66 8.93
CA LYS A 108 2.74 8.03 9.31
C LYS A 108 3.37 7.01 10.27
N ARG A 109 2.59 6.46 11.21
CA ARG A 109 3.07 5.45 12.15
C ARG A 109 3.42 4.16 11.42
N VAL A 110 2.50 3.66 10.59
CA VAL A 110 2.71 2.44 9.80
C VAL A 110 3.94 2.56 8.91
N ILE A 111 4.10 3.69 8.20
CA ILE A 111 5.29 3.94 7.36
C ILE A 111 6.56 3.87 8.21
N LYS A 112 6.60 4.57 9.36
CA LYS A 112 7.79 4.60 10.22
C LYS A 112 8.14 3.23 10.79
N GLU A 113 7.14 2.50 11.29
CA GLU A 113 7.33 1.17 11.88
C GLU A 113 7.75 0.16 10.82
N ALA A 114 7.08 0.14 9.67
CA ALA A 114 7.45 -0.70 8.54
C ALA A 114 8.87 -0.41 8.05
N TRP A 115 9.22 0.88 7.92
CA TRP A 115 10.55 1.30 7.47
C TRP A 115 11.66 0.95 8.47
N ALA A 116 11.38 0.98 9.78
CA ALA A 116 12.36 0.61 10.80
C ALA A 116 12.69 -0.89 10.81
N MET A 117 11.90 -1.71 10.11
CA MET A 117 12.06 -3.17 10.03
C MET A 117 12.62 -3.65 8.67
N VAL A 118 12.95 -2.74 7.75
CA VAL A 118 13.58 -3.06 6.45
C VAL A 118 15.07 -2.78 6.42
#